data_AF-A0A9W8DF85-F1
#
_entry.id   AF-A0A9W8DF85-F1
#
_cell.length_a   1.000
_cell.length_b   1.000
_cell.length_c   1.000
_cell.angle_alpha   90.00
_cell.angle_beta   90.00
_cell.angle_gamma   90.00
#
_symmetry.space_group_name_H-M   'P 1'
#
loop_
_entity.id
_entity.type
_entity.pdbx_description
1 polymer ?
#
loop_
_entity_poly.entity_id
_entity_poly.type
_entity_poly.pdbx_seq_one_letter_code
_entity_poly.pdbx_strand_id
1 'polypeptide(L)'
;MQRIVQQYQNQIDQDSLKVHDENSDMDMNENDADASLAERLAGVDLDAEIDDDKMVKIWEALTEKEREEFTSLVNRQQIDAILTPWKPWWYESEKPEISEITNDVSGQTKKSAIPPVLAIGAPVQTLTQKVHPSVIFQLAQISLAYVYMMRHLNGEPYGSNLPVAFTDIITASPLVASKVSEIYNSTHEALLVGFCNIDETMSIASKCTLLSDLLAIYSKSMYVAAMVSEVYSIANSLISQDPNFGLKKSKVKYAERRLYFIISIVKQMQAETDPWEFMAADIALLKQRFESEAEAMKSNDSLELVSVLFGRLQIAPASRTARIDPANPLRASLKIEVNLSPSTYPEEAAEGDPGAPI
;
A
#
# COMPACT_ATOMS: atom_id res chain seq x y z
N MET A 1 -8.05 8.97 -5.62
CA MET A 1 -9.43 9.53 -5.72
C MET A 1 -9.87 10.38 -4.52
N GLN A 2 -9.69 9.95 -3.26
CA GLN A 2 -10.12 10.75 -2.09
C GLN A 2 -9.53 12.16 -2.02
N ARG A 3 -8.25 12.36 -2.41
CA ARG A 3 -7.65 13.70 -2.44
C ARG A 3 -8.23 14.62 -3.51
N ILE A 4 -8.68 14.06 -4.64
CA ILE A 4 -9.33 14.82 -5.72
C ILE A 4 -10.71 15.28 -5.23
N VAL A 5 -11.50 14.37 -4.66
CA VAL A 5 -12.79 14.68 -4.03
C VAL A 5 -12.64 15.73 -2.91
N GLN A 6 -11.60 15.62 -2.09
CA GLN A 6 -11.34 16.58 -1.00
C GLN A 6 -10.89 17.96 -1.50
N GLN A 7 -10.14 18.02 -2.60
CA GLN A 7 -9.77 19.30 -3.23
C GLN A 7 -11.00 20.01 -3.83
N TYR A 8 -11.93 19.27 -4.44
CA TYR A 8 -13.18 19.84 -4.95
C TYR A 8 -14.16 20.25 -3.84
N GLN A 9 -14.27 19.47 -2.76
CA GLN A 9 -15.10 19.84 -1.61
C GLN A 9 -14.66 21.19 -1.00
N ASN A 10 -13.35 21.42 -0.91
CA ASN A 10 -12.80 22.67 -0.40
C ASN A 10 -12.98 23.87 -1.36
N GLN A 11 -13.15 23.63 -2.66
CA GLN A 11 -13.48 24.68 -3.64
C GLN A 11 -14.97 25.08 -3.56
N ILE A 12 -15.87 24.11 -3.37
CA ILE A 12 -17.31 24.34 -3.21
C ILE A 12 -17.61 25.19 -1.95
N ASP A 13 -16.88 24.94 -0.86
CA ASP A 13 -17.03 25.70 0.39
C ASP A 13 -16.47 27.15 0.29
N GLN A 14 -15.50 27.41 -0.60
CA GLN A 14 -14.97 28.75 -0.82
C GLN A 14 -15.87 29.62 -1.70
N ASP A 15 -16.53 29.03 -2.71
CA ASP A 15 -17.48 29.76 -3.57
C ASP A 15 -18.83 30.02 -2.88
N SER A 16 -19.20 29.19 -1.91
CA SER A 16 -20.43 29.39 -1.10
C SER A 16 -20.35 30.60 -0.15
N LEU A 17 -19.18 31.21 0.04
CA LEU A 17 -18.98 32.38 0.91
C LEU A 17 -18.91 33.73 0.17
N LYS A 18 -19.12 33.75 -1.15
CA LYS A 18 -19.12 34.99 -1.94
C LYS A 18 -20.19 35.03 -3.04
N VAL A 19 -21.48 35.12 -2.71
CA VAL A 19 -22.41 35.95 -3.49
C VAL A 19 -23.48 36.54 -2.56
N HIS A 20 -23.67 37.84 -2.78
CA HIS A 20 -24.57 38.79 -2.14
C HIS A 20 -26.01 38.55 -2.59
N ASP A 21 -26.94 38.77 -1.67
CA ASP A 21 -28.37 39.03 -1.87
C ASP A 21 -28.68 39.81 -3.15
N GLU A 22 -29.30 39.16 -4.13
CA GLU A 22 -30.17 39.79 -5.12
C GLU A 22 -31.04 38.71 -5.79
N ASN A 23 -32.35 38.85 -5.65
CA ASN A 23 -33.39 38.02 -6.27
C ASN A 23 -33.11 37.73 -7.74
N SER A 24 -32.92 36.45 -8.08
CA SER A 24 -33.27 35.94 -9.40
C SER A 24 -34.13 34.69 -9.20
N ASP A 25 -35.43 34.83 -9.48
CA ASP A 25 -36.29 33.71 -9.84
C ASP A 25 -35.66 33.02 -11.06
N MET A 26 -34.82 32.01 -10.83
CA MET A 26 -34.38 31.10 -11.88
C MET A 26 -35.41 29.99 -11.97
N ASP A 27 -36.28 30.12 -12.96
CA ASP A 27 -37.10 29.08 -13.53
C ASP A 27 -36.33 27.74 -13.53
N MET A 28 -36.83 26.77 -12.76
CA MET A 28 -36.46 25.38 -12.94
C MET A 28 -36.93 24.95 -14.33
N ASN A 29 -36.04 25.09 -15.32
CA ASN A 29 -36.22 24.44 -16.60
C ASN A 29 -36.11 22.93 -16.39
N GLU A 30 -37.24 22.27 -16.17
CA GLU A 30 -37.46 20.81 -16.24
C GLU A 30 -37.11 20.20 -17.62
N ASN A 31 -36.47 20.95 -18.52
CA ASN A 31 -36.22 20.58 -19.90
C ASN A 31 -34.84 19.93 -20.14
N ASP A 32 -33.99 19.82 -19.11
CA ASP A 32 -32.68 19.15 -19.19
C ASP A 32 -32.75 17.64 -18.87
N ALA A 33 -33.95 17.11 -18.61
CA ALA A 33 -34.17 15.70 -18.27
C ALA A 33 -34.37 14.77 -19.48
N ASP A 34 -34.53 15.32 -20.69
CA ASP A 34 -34.92 14.52 -21.87
C ASP A 34 -33.76 14.10 -22.78
N ALA A 35 -32.56 14.68 -22.64
CA ALA A 35 -31.38 14.27 -23.40
C ALA A 35 -30.65 13.12 -22.68
N SER A 36 -30.45 12.00 -23.38
CA SER A 36 -29.77 10.85 -22.77
C SER A 36 -28.32 11.23 -22.40
N LEU A 37 -27.74 10.57 -21.38
CA LEU A 37 -26.34 10.81 -20.99
C LEU A 37 -25.36 10.64 -22.18
N ALA A 38 -25.66 9.72 -23.10
CA ALA A 38 -24.88 9.51 -24.31
C ALA A 38 -24.91 10.71 -25.27
N GLU A 39 -26.01 11.47 -25.31
CA GLU A 39 -26.14 12.69 -26.11
C GLU A 39 -25.41 13.86 -25.46
N ARG A 40 -25.43 13.96 -24.13
CA ARG A 40 -24.70 15.01 -23.37
C ARG A 40 -23.18 14.81 -23.41
N LEU A 41 -22.73 13.55 -23.47
CA LEU A 41 -21.32 13.21 -23.65
C LEU A 41 -20.90 13.11 -25.14
N ALA A 42 -21.81 13.37 -26.09
CA ALA A 42 -21.50 13.29 -27.51
C ALA A 42 -20.43 14.33 -27.89
N GLY A 43 -19.29 13.84 -28.37
CA GLY A 43 -18.13 14.68 -28.74
C GLY A 43 -17.06 14.80 -27.65
N VAL A 44 -17.28 14.22 -26.46
CA VAL A 44 -16.20 13.99 -25.49
C VAL A 44 -15.53 12.66 -25.84
N ASP A 45 -14.26 12.74 -26.24
CA ASP A 45 -13.44 11.54 -26.46
C ASP A 45 -12.99 10.98 -25.10
N LEU A 46 -13.65 9.90 -24.67
CA LEU A 46 -13.40 9.19 -23.41
C LEU A 46 -12.18 8.25 -23.51
N ASP A 47 -11.72 7.92 -24.72
CA ASP A 47 -10.60 6.99 -24.94
C ASP A 47 -9.24 7.71 -25.01
N ALA A 48 -9.24 9.03 -25.15
CA ALA A 48 -8.05 9.87 -25.08
C ALA A 48 -7.64 10.16 -23.61
N GLU A 49 -6.38 10.58 -23.41
CA GLU A 49 -5.87 10.97 -22.09
C GLU A 49 -6.81 12.02 -21.45
N ILE A 50 -7.28 11.71 -20.23
CA ILE A 50 -8.20 12.55 -19.46
C ILE A 50 -7.36 13.60 -18.74
N ASP A 51 -7.59 14.86 -19.12
CA ASP A 51 -7.06 16.05 -18.43
C ASP A 51 -8.11 16.64 -17.47
N ASP A 52 -7.69 17.57 -16.62
CA ASP A 52 -8.56 18.21 -15.63
C ASP A 52 -9.77 18.92 -16.29
N ASP A 53 -9.56 19.54 -17.46
CA ASP A 53 -10.62 20.24 -18.20
C ASP A 53 -11.69 19.29 -18.75
N LYS A 54 -11.29 18.08 -19.19
CA LYS A 54 -12.23 17.03 -19.61
C LYS A 54 -12.96 16.41 -18.43
N MET A 55 -12.31 16.22 -17.29
CA MET A 55 -13.01 15.75 -16.07
C MET A 55 -14.12 16.72 -15.69
N VAL A 56 -13.84 18.02 -15.72
CA VAL A 56 -14.85 19.07 -15.49
C VAL A 56 -15.99 18.95 -16.51
N LYS A 57 -15.69 18.82 -17.81
CA LYS A 57 -16.73 18.66 -18.84
C LYS A 57 -17.59 17.40 -18.63
N ILE A 58 -16.99 16.27 -18.27
CA ILE A 58 -17.73 15.03 -17.97
C ILE A 58 -18.62 15.24 -16.75
N TRP A 59 -18.12 15.91 -15.71
CA TRP A 59 -18.86 16.20 -14.49
C TRP A 59 -20.02 17.18 -14.68
N GLU A 60 -19.80 18.22 -15.49
CA GLU A 60 -20.82 19.19 -15.88
C GLU A 60 -21.88 18.57 -16.79
N ALA A 61 -21.50 17.60 -17.62
CA ALA A 61 -22.42 16.85 -18.46
C ALA A 61 -23.35 15.92 -17.67
N LEU A 62 -23.08 15.60 -16.41
CA LEU A 62 -23.97 14.82 -15.54
C LEU A 62 -25.10 15.70 -14.97
N THR A 63 -26.29 15.13 -14.82
CA THR A 63 -27.40 15.80 -14.12
C THR A 63 -27.13 15.81 -12.61
N GLU A 64 -27.85 16.66 -11.88
CA GLU A 64 -27.72 16.70 -10.42
C GLU A 64 -27.98 15.33 -9.77
N LYS A 65 -28.99 14.62 -10.25
CA LYS A 65 -29.31 13.27 -9.77
C LYS A 65 -28.19 12.27 -10.06
N GLU A 66 -27.59 12.30 -11.25
CA GLU A 66 -26.47 11.41 -11.60
C GLU A 66 -25.20 11.74 -10.79
N ARG A 67 -24.95 13.02 -10.50
CA ARG A 67 -23.86 13.46 -9.62
C ARG A 67 -24.07 12.98 -8.18
N GLU A 68 -25.28 13.10 -7.66
CA GLU A 68 -25.65 12.57 -6.34
C GLU A 68 -25.50 11.05 -6.27
N GLU A 69 -25.94 10.32 -7.30
CA GLU A 69 -25.79 8.87 -7.40
C GLU A 69 -24.30 8.47 -7.44
N PHE A 70 -23.49 9.13 -8.27
CA PHE A 70 -22.04 8.90 -8.33
C PHE A 70 -21.36 9.21 -6.98
N THR A 71 -21.68 10.35 -6.37
CA THR A 71 -21.13 10.74 -5.07
C THR A 71 -21.52 9.75 -3.97
N SER A 72 -22.76 9.26 -3.99
CA SER A 72 -23.25 8.21 -3.09
C SER A 72 -22.49 6.90 -3.30
N LEU A 73 -22.24 6.49 -4.55
CA LEU A 73 -21.46 5.29 -4.86
C LEU A 73 -20.01 5.39 -4.37
N VAL A 74 -19.37 6.56 -4.55
CA VAL A 74 -18.02 6.85 -4.06
C VAL A 74 -17.97 6.79 -2.53
N ASN A 75 -18.90 7.46 -1.86
CA ASN A 75 -18.96 7.52 -0.39
C ASN A 75 -19.26 6.15 0.23
N ARG A 76 -20.03 5.30 -0.45
CA ARG A 76 -20.36 3.94 -0.01
C ARG A 76 -19.28 2.91 -0.36
N GLN A 77 -18.16 3.32 -0.98
CA GLN A 77 -17.10 2.43 -1.47
C GLN A 77 -17.63 1.31 -2.40
N GLN A 78 -18.71 1.57 -3.14
CA GLN A 78 -19.32 0.58 -4.05
C GLN A 78 -18.77 0.66 -5.48
N ILE A 79 -17.73 1.48 -5.70
CA ILE A 79 -17.09 1.66 -7.01
C ILE A 79 -16.51 0.33 -7.52
N ASP A 80 -16.10 -0.57 -6.62
CA ASP A 80 -15.56 -1.90 -6.96
C ASP A 80 -16.54 -2.78 -7.73
N ALA A 81 -17.86 -2.51 -7.64
CA ALA A 81 -18.88 -3.23 -8.41
C ALA A 81 -19.02 -2.75 -9.86
N ILE A 82 -18.46 -1.57 -10.17
CA ILE A 82 -18.59 -0.89 -11.46
C ILE A 82 -17.27 -0.96 -12.23
N LEU A 83 -16.13 -0.83 -11.54
CA LEU A 83 -14.82 -0.94 -12.15
C LEU A 83 -14.47 -2.42 -12.41
N THR A 84 -14.01 -2.71 -13.62
CA THR A 84 -13.40 -4.01 -13.89
C THR A 84 -12.12 -4.11 -13.08
N PRO A 85 -11.99 -5.11 -12.18
CA PRO A 85 -10.82 -5.21 -11.33
C PRO A 85 -9.60 -5.47 -12.19
N TRP A 86 -8.57 -4.63 -12.04
CA TRP A 86 -7.28 -4.87 -12.68
C TRP A 86 -6.73 -6.22 -12.23
N LYS A 87 -6.29 -7.02 -13.20
CA LYS A 87 -5.61 -8.28 -12.95
C LYS A 87 -4.11 -8.01 -12.86
N PRO A 88 -3.47 -8.30 -11.73
CA PRO A 88 -2.04 -8.09 -11.63
C PRO A 88 -1.24 -8.99 -12.56
N TRP A 89 -0.24 -8.40 -13.22
CA TRP A 89 0.61 -9.10 -14.19
C TRP A 89 1.42 -10.24 -13.55
N TRP A 90 1.68 -10.19 -12.25
CA TRP A 90 2.37 -11.25 -11.51
C TRP A 90 1.52 -12.50 -11.28
N TYR A 91 0.22 -12.47 -11.59
CA TYR A 91 -0.62 -13.68 -11.64
C TYR A 91 -0.76 -14.25 -13.06
N GLU A 92 -0.19 -13.60 -14.07
CA GLU A 92 -0.17 -14.13 -15.42
C GLU A 92 0.95 -15.17 -15.54
N SER A 93 0.54 -16.43 -15.46
CA SER A 93 1.35 -17.55 -15.93
C SER A 93 1.71 -17.27 -17.38
N GLU A 94 2.99 -17.42 -17.75
CA GLU A 94 3.39 -17.51 -19.15
C GLU A 94 2.44 -18.51 -19.81
N LYS A 95 1.57 -18.03 -20.71
CA LYS A 95 0.83 -18.94 -21.59
C LYS A 95 1.89 -19.78 -22.28
N PRO A 96 1.73 -21.11 -22.38
CA PRO A 96 2.67 -21.93 -23.13
C PRO A 96 2.79 -21.33 -24.53
N GLU A 97 4.02 -21.06 -24.92
CA GLU A 97 4.44 -20.49 -26.19
C GLU A 97 4.21 -21.53 -27.31
N ILE A 98 2.95 -21.86 -27.57
CA ILE A 98 2.52 -22.54 -28.79
C ILE A 98 1.55 -21.58 -29.47
N SER A 99 2.12 -20.70 -30.29
CA SER A 99 1.35 -20.02 -31.31
C SER A 99 1.18 -20.98 -32.47
N GLU A 100 -0.04 -21.46 -32.71
CA GLU A 100 -0.36 -22.02 -34.03
C GLU A 100 -0.04 -20.94 -35.06
N ILE A 101 0.79 -21.28 -36.06
CA ILE A 101 1.09 -20.42 -37.20
C ILE A 101 -0.18 -20.40 -38.06
N THR A 102 -1.18 -19.62 -37.66
CA THR A 102 -2.20 -19.15 -38.58
C THR A 102 -1.59 -17.98 -39.34
N ASN A 103 -1.34 -18.18 -40.63
CA ASN A 103 -0.83 -17.20 -41.58
C ASN A 103 -1.85 -16.07 -41.82
N ASP A 104 -2.23 -15.32 -40.78
CA ASP A 104 -3.00 -14.10 -40.92
C ASP A 104 -2.10 -12.90 -40.69
N VAL A 105 -1.86 -12.20 -41.79
CA VAL A 105 -1.12 -10.95 -41.90
C VAL A 105 -1.93 -9.85 -41.19
N SER A 106 -1.82 -9.77 -39.87
CA SER A 106 -2.06 -8.54 -39.11
C SER A 106 -1.13 -8.52 -37.89
N GLY A 107 -0.08 -7.70 -37.99
CA GLY A 107 1.00 -7.62 -37.00
C GLY A 107 0.59 -6.91 -35.72
N GLN A 108 -0.26 -7.52 -34.91
CA GLN A 108 -0.40 -7.17 -33.50
C GLN A 108 0.44 -8.13 -32.67
N THR A 109 1.72 -7.79 -32.49
CA THR A 109 2.56 -8.37 -31.44
C THR A 109 1.85 -8.18 -30.10
N LYS A 110 1.34 -9.27 -29.51
CA LYS A 110 0.78 -9.28 -28.14
C LYS A 110 1.85 -8.71 -27.20
N LYS A 111 1.61 -7.51 -26.65
CA LYS A 111 2.50 -6.90 -25.65
C LYS A 111 2.59 -7.85 -24.46
N SER A 112 3.81 -8.16 -24.01
CA SER A 112 4.02 -8.91 -22.76
C SER A 112 3.36 -8.15 -21.62
N ALA A 113 2.59 -8.84 -20.78
CA ALA A 113 1.95 -8.24 -19.61
C ALA A 113 2.96 -7.84 -18.51
N ILE A 114 4.18 -8.40 -18.56
CA ILE A 114 5.23 -8.12 -17.59
C ILE A 114 5.95 -6.81 -17.96
N PRO A 115 6.11 -5.86 -17.03
CA PRO A 115 6.85 -4.63 -17.27
C PRO A 115 8.29 -4.87 -17.75
N PRO A 116 8.85 -3.98 -18.60
CA PRO A 116 10.22 -4.13 -19.09
C PRO A 116 11.25 -4.11 -17.95
N VAL A 117 12.15 -5.10 -17.94
CA VAL A 117 13.31 -5.12 -17.04
C VAL A 117 14.38 -4.20 -17.60
N LEU A 118 14.80 -3.20 -16.82
CA LEU A 118 15.79 -2.24 -17.27
C LEU A 118 17.20 -2.86 -17.30
N ALA A 119 17.90 -2.68 -18.41
CA ALA A 119 19.30 -3.07 -18.57
C ALA A 119 20.30 -2.10 -17.88
N ILE A 120 19.88 -1.40 -16.81
CA ILE A 120 20.70 -0.44 -16.07
C ILE A 120 21.29 -1.03 -14.77
N GLY A 121 22.31 -0.39 -14.22
CA GLY A 121 22.95 -0.82 -12.97
C GLY A 121 24.46 -0.98 -13.16
N ALA A 122 25.20 -0.91 -12.07
CA ALA A 122 26.65 -1.08 -12.04
C ALA A 122 27.00 -2.28 -11.15
N PRO A 123 28.19 -2.90 -11.31
CA PRO A 123 28.65 -3.90 -10.35
C PRO A 123 28.62 -3.30 -8.95
N VAL A 124 28.01 -3.98 -7.99
CA VAL A 124 27.75 -3.40 -6.67
C VAL A 124 29.04 -2.99 -5.95
N GLN A 125 30.15 -3.69 -6.23
CA GLN A 125 31.47 -3.39 -5.71
C GLN A 125 31.98 -2.00 -6.15
N THR A 126 31.49 -1.46 -7.27
CA THR A 126 31.80 -0.09 -7.69
C THR A 126 30.97 0.97 -6.97
N LEU A 127 29.85 0.57 -6.35
CA LEU A 127 28.92 1.45 -5.65
C LEU A 127 29.17 1.47 -4.14
N THR A 128 29.56 0.33 -3.56
CA THR A 128 29.87 0.20 -2.13
C THR A 128 30.89 -0.91 -1.88
N GLN A 129 31.71 -0.75 -0.85
CA GLN A 129 32.65 -1.78 -0.41
C GLN A 129 31.96 -2.95 0.30
N LYS A 130 30.84 -2.68 0.99
CA LYS A 130 30.07 -3.69 1.72
C LYS A 130 28.58 -3.41 1.57
N VAL A 131 27.83 -4.45 1.21
CA VAL A 131 26.37 -4.43 1.23
C VAL A 131 25.91 -4.85 2.60
N HIS A 132 25.05 -4.04 3.22
CA HIS A 132 24.42 -4.40 4.49
C HIS A 132 23.20 -5.30 4.21
N PRO A 133 22.95 -6.35 5.01
CA PRO A 133 21.79 -7.23 4.83
C PRO A 133 20.44 -6.48 4.84
N SER A 134 20.31 -5.34 5.52
CA SER A 134 19.06 -4.58 5.55
C SER A 134 18.56 -4.09 4.18
N VAL A 135 19.38 -4.14 3.13
CA VAL A 135 18.97 -3.82 1.76
C VAL A 135 17.88 -4.78 1.27
N ILE A 136 17.94 -6.08 1.61
CA ILE A 136 16.90 -7.04 1.22
C ILE A 136 15.56 -6.77 1.95
N PHE A 137 15.62 -6.28 3.18
CA PHE A 137 14.42 -5.89 3.94
C PHE A 137 13.82 -4.59 3.40
N GLN A 138 14.65 -3.64 2.97
CA GLN A 138 14.19 -2.45 2.25
C GLN A 138 13.52 -2.83 0.93
N LEU A 139 14.08 -3.80 0.19
CA LEU A 139 13.47 -4.34 -1.02
C LEU A 139 12.09 -4.97 -0.73
N ALA A 140 11.92 -5.69 0.39
CA ALA A 140 10.62 -6.21 0.82
C ALA A 140 9.58 -5.10 0.99
N GLN A 141 9.96 -4.00 1.66
CA GLN A 141 9.06 -2.87 1.86
C GLN A 141 8.76 -2.13 0.55
N ILE A 142 9.73 -1.99 -0.35
CA ILE A 142 9.51 -1.42 -1.69
C ILE A 142 8.58 -2.32 -2.51
N SER A 143 8.69 -3.65 -2.37
CA SER A 143 7.78 -4.60 -3.01
C SER A 143 6.35 -4.41 -2.50
N LEU A 144 6.18 -4.23 -1.18
CA LEU A 144 4.89 -3.90 -0.56
C LEU A 144 4.33 -2.57 -1.09
N ALA A 145 5.17 -1.55 -1.13
CA ALA A 145 4.80 -0.23 -1.64
C ALA A 145 4.33 -0.31 -3.10
N TYR A 146 5.02 -1.10 -3.92
CA TYR A 146 4.67 -1.33 -5.31
C TYR A 146 3.33 -2.06 -5.49
N VAL A 147 3.11 -3.19 -4.80
CA VAL A 147 1.83 -3.92 -4.95
C VAL A 147 0.65 -3.10 -4.45
N TYR A 148 0.85 -2.32 -3.38
CA TYR A 148 -0.15 -1.41 -2.85
C TYR A 148 -0.48 -0.32 -3.88
N MET A 149 0.54 0.36 -4.41
CA MET A 149 0.39 1.39 -5.43
C MET A 149 -0.36 0.85 -6.66
N MET A 150 0.05 -0.30 -7.20
CA MET A 150 -0.59 -0.89 -8.37
C MET A 150 -2.07 -1.23 -8.11
N ARG A 151 -2.42 -1.73 -6.92
CA ARG A 151 -3.83 -1.97 -6.56
C ARG A 151 -4.61 -0.69 -6.36
N HIS A 152 -4.02 0.30 -5.67
CA HIS A 152 -4.67 1.58 -5.42
C HIS A 152 -4.95 2.35 -6.72
N LEU A 153 -4.08 2.19 -7.72
CA LEU A 153 -4.20 2.83 -9.04
C LEU A 153 -4.76 1.90 -10.12
N ASN A 154 -5.32 0.75 -9.73
CA ASN A 154 -5.91 -0.24 -10.65
C ASN A 154 -5.02 -0.56 -11.87
N GLY A 155 -3.70 -0.67 -11.65
CA GLY A 155 -2.72 -1.03 -12.68
C GLY A 155 -2.17 0.11 -13.53
N GLU A 156 -2.55 1.36 -13.28
CA GLU A 156 -2.20 2.51 -14.15
C GLU A 156 -1.36 3.57 -13.43
N PRO A 157 -0.04 3.35 -13.24
CA PRO A 157 0.81 4.26 -12.49
C PRO A 157 1.35 5.45 -13.31
N TYR A 158 1.09 5.53 -14.61
CA TYR A 158 1.62 6.57 -15.51
C TYR A 158 0.55 7.62 -15.88
N GLY A 159 0.91 8.59 -16.74
CA GLY A 159 0.02 9.69 -17.11
C GLY A 159 -0.21 10.65 -15.93
N SER A 160 -1.46 11.06 -15.73
CA SER A 160 -1.89 11.92 -14.61
C SER A 160 -1.71 11.27 -13.23
N ASN A 161 -1.65 9.93 -13.14
CA ASN A 161 -1.46 9.21 -11.89
C ASN A 161 0.00 9.20 -11.40
N LEU A 162 0.96 9.60 -12.22
CA LEU A 162 2.39 9.47 -11.92
C LEU A 162 2.82 10.10 -10.57
N PRO A 163 2.35 11.30 -10.18
CA PRO A 163 2.68 11.87 -8.87
C PRO A 163 2.05 11.09 -7.70
N VAL A 164 0.84 10.56 -7.90
CA VAL A 164 0.13 9.75 -6.91
C VAL A 164 0.85 8.41 -6.73
N ALA A 165 1.24 7.77 -7.83
CA ALA A 165 2.01 6.52 -7.84
C ALA A 165 3.28 6.64 -7.00
N PHE A 166 4.07 7.67 -7.25
CA PHE A 166 5.27 7.93 -6.44
C PHE A 166 4.95 8.29 -5.00
N THR A 167 3.85 9.00 -4.75
CA THR A 167 3.39 9.32 -3.38
C THR A 167 3.04 8.05 -2.60
N ASP A 168 2.36 7.09 -3.21
CA ASP A 168 2.04 5.81 -2.59
C ASP A 168 3.32 5.02 -2.28
N ILE A 169 4.28 5.01 -3.21
CA ILE A 169 5.59 4.37 -3.02
C ILE A 169 6.31 4.93 -1.79
N ILE A 170 6.43 6.26 -1.68
CA ILE A 170 7.14 6.89 -0.55
C ILE A 170 6.32 6.90 0.75
N THR A 171 5.00 6.73 0.67
CA THR A 171 4.15 6.56 1.85
C THR A 171 4.45 5.21 2.48
N ALA A 172 4.32 4.12 1.71
CA ALA A 172 4.57 2.78 2.22
C ALA A 172 6.05 2.52 2.53
N SER A 173 6.98 3.06 1.72
CA SER A 173 8.43 2.93 1.91
C SER A 173 9.12 4.30 2.00
N PRO A 174 9.01 5.01 3.13
CA PRO A 174 9.59 6.35 3.28
C PRO A 174 11.11 6.36 3.19
N LEU A 175 11.76 5.24 3.54
CA LEU A 175 13.20 5.10 3.43
C LEU A 175 13.70 5.21 2.00
N VAL A 176 12.88 4.93 0.98
CA VAL A 176 13.31 5.08 -0.42
C VAL A 176 13.72 6.53 -0.72
N ALA A 177 12.95 7.50 -0.23
CA ALA A 177 13.12 8.93 -0.48
C ALA A 177 13.79 9.70 0.68
N SER A 178 14.19 9.01 1.75
CA SER A 178 14.76 9.60 2.96
C SER A 178 16.29 9.69 2.92
N LYS A 179 16.87 10.71 3.57
CA LYS A 179 18.31 10.76 3.85
C LYS A 179 18.70 9.93 5.07
N VAL A 180 17.72 9.57 5.90
CA VAL A 180 17.96 8.85 7.15
C VAL A 180 18.41 7.43 6.82
N SER A 181 19.40 6.95 7.58
CA SER A 181 19.97 5.60 7.46
C SER A 181 19.29 4.63 8.44
N GLU A 182 17.97 4.68 8.54
CA GLU A 182 17.26 3.65 9.30
C GLU A 182 17.45 2.29 8.63
N ILE A 183 17.55 1.26 9.45
CA ILE A 183 17.71 -0.11 9.00
C ILE A 183 16.59 -0.94 9.58
N TYR A 184 16.02 -1.79 8.74
CA TYR A 184 15.22 -2.90 9.21
C TYR A 184 16.15 -4.04 9.63
N ASN A 185 15.72 -4.81 10.62
CA ASN A 185 16.43 -5.98 11.12
C ASN A 185 15.83 -7.29 10.57
N SER A 186 14.63 -7.23 9.99
CA SER A 186 13.97 -8.37 9.37
C SER A 186 12.98 -7.96 8.28
N THR A 187 12.62 -8.91 7.41
CA THR A 187 11.52 -8.80 6.46
C THR A 187 10.20 -8.48 7.16
N HIS A 188 9.93 -9.17 8.28
CA HIS A 188 8.72 -9.00 9.08
C HIS A 188 8.56 -7.56 9.58
N GLU A 189 9.61 -6.99 10.19
CA GLU A 189 9.62 -5.61 10.66
C GLU A 189 9.35 -4.63 9.51
N ALA A 190 10.05 -4.79 8.38
CA ALA A 190 9.92 -3.90 7.22
C ALA A 190 8.48 -3.88 6.67
N LEU A 191 7.83 -5.04 6.59
CA LEU A 191 6.45 -5.18 6.11
C LEU A 191 5.43 -4.65 7.10
N LEU A 192 5.58 -4.92 8.41
CA LEU A 192 4.69 -4.36 9.42
C LEU A 192 4.73 -2.83 9.44
N VAL A 193 5.92 -2.24 9.41
CA VAL A 193 6.10 -0.78 9.29
C VAL A 193 5.44 -0.27 8.02
N GLY A 194 5.61 -0.98 6.89
CA GLY A 194 4.96 -0.62 5.64
C GLY A 194 3.43 -0.62 5.71
N PHE A 195 2.82 -1.64 6.34
CA PHE A 195 1.38 -1.66 6.56
C PHE A 195 0.92 -0.50 7.45
N CYS A 196 1.61 -0.20 8.54
CA CYS A 196 1.29 0.94 9.40
C CYS A 196 1.39 2.27 8.66
N ASN A 197 2.36 2.42 7.75
CA ASN A 197 2.51 3.63 6.95
C ASN A 197 1.40 3.79 5.91
N ILE A 198 0.90 2.69 5.34
CA ILE A 198 -0.21 2.71 4.37
C ILE A 198 -1.51 3.06 5.10
N ASP A 199 -1.90 2.20 6.04
CA ASP A 199 -3.11 2.32 6.84
C ASP A 199 -3.04 1.31 8.00
N GLU A 200 -2.87 1.83 9.21
CA GLU A 200 -2.83 1.02 10.44
C GLU A 200 -4.12 0.21 10.63
N THR A 201 -5.25 0.74 10.17
CA THR A 201 -6.58 0.13 10.29
C THR A 201 -6.91 -0.86 9.18
N MET A 202 -5.99 -1.08 8.24
CA MET A 202 -6.18 -1.99 7.12
C MET A 202 -6.60 -3.38 7.59
N SER A 203 -7.68 -3.88 6.99
CA SER A 203 -8.25 -5.19 7.32
C SER A 203 -7.23 -6.31 7.13
N ILE A 204 -7.37 -7.38 7.92
CA ILE A 204 -6.52 -8.58 7.78
C ILE A 204 -6.64 -9.17 6.38
N ALA A 205 -7.84 -9.16 5.79
CA ALA A 205 -8.07 -9.67 4.43
C ALA A 205 -7.29 -8.86 3.38
N SER A 206 -7.28 -7.54 3.49
CA SER A 206 -6.50 -6.65 2.61
C SER A 206 -5.00 -6.87 2.78
N LYS A 207 -4.51 -7.00 4.03
CA LYS A 207 -3.10 -7.34 4.32
C LYS A 207 -2.71 -8.67 3.68
N CYS A 208 -3.53 -9.71 3.83
CA CYS A 208 -3.29 -11.03 3.24
C CYS A 208 -3.31 -11.01 1.70
N THR A 209 -4.15 -10.15 1.11
CA THR A 209 -4.20 -9.95 -0.35
C THR A 209 -2.89 -9.37 -0.85
N LEU A 210 -2.40 -8.29 -0.22
CA LEU A 210 -1.11 -7.70 -0.55
C LEU A 210 0.03 -8.71 -0.36
N LEU A 211 0.06 -9.46 0.75
CA LEU A 211 1.08 -10.49 0.97
C LEU A 211 1.04 -11.60 -0.10
N SER A 212 -0.14 -11.96 -0.61
CA SER A 212 -0.27 -12.91 -1.72
C SER A 212 0.34 -12.37 -3.02
N ASP A 213 0.21 -11.06 -3.26
CA ASP A 213 0.88 -10.41 -4.39
C ASP A 213 2.40 -10.40 -4.24
N LEU A 214 2.89 -10.12 -3.03
CA LEU A 214 4.33 -10.21 -2.78
C LEU A 214 4.84 -11.62 -3.05
N LEU A 215 4.15 -12.66 -2.55
CA LEU A 215 4.53 -14.06 -2.82
C LEU A 215 4.58 -14.35 -4.31
N ALA A 216 3.62 -13.84 -5.09
CA ALA A 216 3.63 -13.97 -6.53
C ALA A 216 4.83 -13.24 -7.17
N ILE A 217 5.17 -12.02 -6.73
CA ILE A 217 6.37 -11.30 -7.20
C ILE A 217 7.67 -12.05 -6.86
N TYR A 218 7.79 -12.57 -5.64
CA TYR A 218 8.99 -13.30 -5.21
C TYR A 218 9.06 -14.74 -5.77
N SER A 219 8.03 -15.23 -6.46
CA SER A 219 8.02 -16.57 -7.07
C SER A 219 9.00 -16.72 -8.23
N LYS A 220 9.38 -15.63 -8.89
CA LYS A 220 10.35 -15.63 -9.99
C LYS A 220 11.28 -14.43 -9.86
N SER A 221 12.58 -14.66 -10.00
CA SER A 221 13.57 -13.59 -9.97
C SER A 221 13.30 -12.46 -10.99
N MET A 222 12.80 -12.81 -12.19
CA MET A 222 12.45 -11.83 -13.22
C MET A 222 11.34 -10.87 -12.79
N TYR A 223 10.41 -11.29 -11.94
CA TYR A 223 9.31 -10.43 -11.46
C TYR A 223 9.82 -9.41 -10.44
N VAL A 224 10.76 -9.82 -9.57
CA VAL A 224 11.47 -8.88 -8.67
C VAL A 224 12.21 -7.82 -9.49
N ALA A 225 12.94 -8.23 -10.53
CA ALA A 225 13.66 -7.29 -11.40
C ALA A 225 12.72 -6.37 -12.20
N ALA A 226 11.60 -6.87 -12.70
CA ALA A 226 10.58 -6.08 -13.40
C ALA A 226 9.94 -5.04 -12.47
N MET A 227 9.56 -5.46 -11.26
CA MET A 227 9.00 -4.57 -10.24
C MET A 227 9.95 -3.42 -9.89
N VAL A 228 11.20 -3.70 -9.54
CA VAL A 228 12.15 -2.64 -9.18
C VAL A 228 12.45 -1.73 -10.37
N SER A 229 12.52 -2.29 -11.58
CA SER A 229 12.69 -1.54 -12.83
C SER A 229 11.53 -0.57 -13.08
N GLU A 230 10.30 -0.99 -12.80
CA GLU A 230 9.12 -0.14 -12.96
C GLU A 230 9.08 0.96 -11.90
N VAL A 231 9.36 0.66 -10.63
CA VAL A 231 9.45 1.66 -9.55
C VAL A 231 10.53 2.72 -9.86
N TYR A 232 11.68 2.30 -10.41
CA TYR A 232 12.70 3.23 -10.90
C TYR A 232 12.20 4.08 -12.08
N SER A 233 11.48 3.47 -13.03
CA SER A 233 10.92 4.17 -14.19
C SER A 233 9.93 5.25 -13.76
N ILE A 234 9.07 4.96 -12.77
CA ILE A 234 8.14 5.95 -12.17
C ILE A 234 8.92 7.14 -11.60
N ALA A 235 9.96 6.89 -10.80
CA ALA A 235 10.79 7.95 -10.23
C ALA A 235 11.52 8.76 -11.31
N ASN A 236 12.04 8.11 -12.36
CA ASN A 236 12.77 8.76 -13.45
C ASN A 236 11.86 9.57 -14.37
N SER A 237 10.64 9.08 -14.65
CA SER A 237 9.62 9.82 -15.40
C SER A 237 9.23 11.11 -14.68
N LEU A 238 9.11 11.08 -13.34
CA LEU A 238 8.85 12.30 -12.55
C LEU A 238 10.00 13.32 -12.58
N ILE A 239 11.25 12.87 -12.73
CA ILE A 239 12.40 13.78 -12.87
C ILE A 239 12.37 14.47 -14.23
N SER A 240 11.86 13.76 -15.25
CA SER A 240 11.79 14.23 -16.63
C SER A 240 10.58 15.15 -16.89
N GLN A 241 9.51 15.04 -16.08
CA GLN A 241 8.35 15.94 -16.13
C GLN A 241 8.55 17.23 -15.29
N ASP A 242 7.84 18.30 -15.65
CA ASP A 242 7.93 19.63 -15.01
C ASP A 242 7.45 19.57 -13.54
N PRO A 243 8.03 20.31 -12.58
CA PRO A 243 7.99 19.94 -11.17
C PRO A 243 6.76 20.41 -10.39
N ASN A 244 5.67 20.76 -11.07
CA ASN A 244 4.54 21.42 -10.43
C ASN A 244 3.59 20.45 -9.71
N PHE A 245 4.06 19.26 -9.33
CA PHE A 245 3.26 18.20 -8.71
C PHE A 245 3.27 18.21 -7.17
N GLY A 246 3.69 19.31 -6.53
CA GLY A 246 3.74 19.41 -5.06
C GLY A 246 4.80 18.53 -4.37
N LEU A 247 5.61 17.79 -5.13
CA LEU A 247 6.69 16.94 -4.61
C LEU A 247 8.05 17.67 -4.64
N LYS A 248 8.81 17.56 -3.55
CA LYS A 248 10.16 18.12 -3.49
C LYS A 248 11.09 17.35 -4.45
N LYS A 249 11.63 18.00 -5.48
CA LYS A 249 12.62 17.43 -6.45
C LYS A 249 13.74 16.64 -5.77
N SER A 250 14.20 17.10 -4.60
CA SER A 250 15.24 16.42 -3.83
C SER A 250 14.82 15.01 -3.40
N LYS A 251 13.58 14.81 -2.94
CA LYS A 251 13.05 13.49 -2.55
C LYS A 251 13.05 12.52 -3.73
N VAL A 252 12.59 12.98 -4.90
CA VAL A 252 12.55 12.14 -6.12
C VAL A 252 13.97 11.73 -6.54
N LYS A 253 14.93 12.67 -6.51
CA LYS A 253 16.34 12.35 -6.80
C LYS A 253 16.98 11.40 -5.78
N TYR A 254 16.60 11.46 -4.51
CA TYR A 254 17.09 10.49 -3.52
C TYR A 254 16.52 9.10 -3.76
N ALA A 255 15.22 9.02 -4.06
CA ALA A 255 14.57 7.77 -4.41
C ALA A 255 15.20 7.15 -5.67
N GLU A 256 15.38 7.92 -6.73
CA GLU A 256 16.02 7.47 -7.97
C GLU A 256 17.39 6.84 -7.72
N ARG A 257 18.27 7.52 -6.99
CA ARG A 257 19.62 6.98 -6.67
C ARG A 257 19.57 5.71 -5.83
N ARG A 258 18.67 5.65 -4.83
CA ARG A 258 18.52 4.47 -3.97
C ARG A 258 17.94 3.30 -4.77
N LEU A 259 16.97 3.55 -5.65
CA LEU A 259 16.40 2.54 -6.54
C LEU A 259 17.44 2.04 -7.54
N TYR A 260 18.29 2.91 -8.09
CA TYR A 260 19.42 2.50 -8.94
C TYR A 260 20.37 1.53 -8.23
N PHE A 261 20.68 1.82 -6.96
CA PHE A 261 21.48 0.92 -6.12
C PHE A 261 20.76 -0.43 -5.91
N ILE A 262 19.45 -0.41 -5.63
CA ILE A 262 18.66 -1.63 -5.45
C ILE A 262 18.57 -2.44 -6.75
N ILE A 263 18.41 -1.83 -7.92
CA ILE A 263 18.47 -2.52 -9.22
C ILE A 263 19.81 -3.24 -9.38
N SER A 264 20.90 -2.56 -9.03
CA SER A 264 22.25 -3.14 -9.12
C SER A 264 22.40 -4.37 -8.21
N ILE A 265 21.85 -4.30 -6.99
CA ILE A 265 21.81 -5.42 -6.04
C ILE A 265 20.96 -6.57 -6.57
N VAL A 266 19.73 -6.29 -7.02
CA VAL A 266 18.82 -7.31 -7.56
C VAL A 266 19.52 -8.04 -8.69
N LYS A 267 20.14 -7.33 -9.64
CA LYS A 267 20.89 -7.93 -10.76
C LYS A 267 22.03 -8.82 -10.32
N GLN A 268 22.85 -8.36 -9.37
CA GLN A 268 23.93 -9.18 -8.85
C GLN A 268 23.36 -10.44 -8.18
N MET A 269 22.29 -10.30 -7.40
CA MET A 269 21.63 -11.44 -6.77
C MET A 269 21.14 -12.42 -7.83
N GLN A 270 20.43 -12.01 -8.88
CA GLN A 270 19.96 -12.94 -9.95
C GLN A 270 21.10 -13.76 -10.58
N ALA A 271 22.32 -13.21 -10.63
CA ALA A 271 23.47 -13.89 -11.21
C ALA A 271 24.20 -14.84 -10.22
N GLU A 272 24.19 -14.53 -8.93
CA GLU A 272 25.03 -15.20 -7.93
C GLU A 272 24.26 -16.10 -6.96
N THR A 273 22.99 -15.80 -6.67
CA THR A 273 22.19 -16.46 -5.62
C THR A 273 20.69 -16.40 -5.95
N ASP A 274 19.89 -17.37 -5.50
CA ASP A 274 18.42 -17.22 -5.54
C ASP A 274 17.88 -16.90 -4.14
N PRO A 275 18.07 -15.66 -3.63
CA PRO A 275 17.69 -15.29 -2.27
C PRO A 275 16.17 -15.13 -2.10
N TRP A 276 15.41 -15.20 -3.19
CA TRP A 276 14.00 -14.85 -3.22
C TRP A 276 13.16 -15.89 -2.46
N GLU A 277 13.61 -17.15 -2.39
CA GLU A 277 12.95 -18.20 -1.61
C GLU A 277 12.89 -17.87 -0.11
N PHE A 278 13.97 -17.35 0.47
CA PHE A 278 14.00 -16.94 1.88
C PHE A 278 13.03 -15.79 2.15
N MET A 279 13.00 -14.81 1.25
CA MET A 279 12.04 -13.69 1.34
C MET A 279 10.60 -14.18 1.22
N ALA A 280 10.32 -15.06 0.26
CA ALA A 280 9.01 -15.66 0.08
C ALA A 280 8.57 -16.47 1.31
N ALA A 281 9.48 -17.22 1.94
CA ALA A 281 9.20 -17.96 3.17
C ALA A 281 8.82 -17.02 4.34
N ASP A 282 9.58 -15.94 4.55
CA ASP A 282 9.27 -14.93 5.59
C ASP A 282 7.90 -14.28 5.36
N ILE A 283 7.59 -13.93 4.10
CA ILE A 283 6.31 -13.34 3.70
C ILE A 283 5.17 -14.35 3.93
N ALA A 284 5.37 -15.62 3.57
CA ALA A 284 4.38 -16.68 3.75
C ALA A 284 4.07 -16.90 5.24
N LEU A 285 5.10 -16.89 6.10
CA LEU A 285 4.93 -17.01 7.54
C LEU A 285 4.14 -15.83 8.12
N LEU A 286 4.43 -14.60 7.66
CA LEU A 286 3.67 -13.43 8.07
C LEU A 286 2.20 -13.50 7.63
N LYS A 287 1.95 -13.96 6.40
CA LYS A 287 0.60 -14.17 5.89
C LYS A 287 -0.15 -15.20 6.73
N GLN A 288 0.46 -16.35 7.00
CA GLN A 288 -0.12 -17.40 7.83
C GLN A 288 -0.47 -16.90 9.23
N ARG A 289 0.41 -16.08 9.82
CA ARG A 289 0.14 -15.46 11.12
C ARG A 289 -1.13 -14.62 11.08
N PHE A 290 -1.27 -13.73 10.10
CA PHE A 290 -2.49 -12.92 9.95
C PHE A 290 -3.75 -13.76 9.73
N GLU A 291 -3.66 -14.81 8.91
CA GLU A 291 -4.79 -15.73 8.70
C GLU A 291 -5.19 -16.43 10.00
N SER A 292 -4.22 -16.91 10.79
CA SER A 292 -4.48 -17.52 12.09
C SER A 292 -5.09 -16.54 13.10
N GLU A 293 -4.68 -15.27 13.09
CA GLU A 293 -5.27 -14.22 13.93
C GLU A 293 -6.74 -13.96 13.53
N ALA A 294 -7.04 -13.92 12.22
CA ALA A 294 -8.41 -13.76 11.73
C ALA A 294 -9.31 -14.97 12.07
N GLU A 295 -8.79 -16.18 12.01
CA GLU A 295 -9.50 -17.40 12.42
C GLU A 295 -9.79 -17.41 13.93
N ALA A 296 -8.81 -17.02 14.74
CA ALA A 296 -8.97 -16.91 16.18
C ALA A 296 -10.05 -15.88 16.57
N MET A 297 -10.08 -14.73 15.89
CA MET A 297 -11.12 -13.71 16.10
C MET A 297 -12.53 -14.24 15.80
N LYS A 298 -12.71 -14.96 14.68
CA LYS A 298 -14.01 -15.58 14.33
C LYS A 298 -14.46 -16.63 15.34
N SER A 299 -13.51 -17.41 15.86
CA SER A 299 -13.77 -18.42 16.89
C SER A 299 -14.23 -17.77 18.21
N ASN A 300 -13.57 -16.68 18.61
CA ASN A 300 -13.92 -15.96 19.83
C ASN A 300 -15.29 -15.27 19.74
N ASP A 301 -15.61 -14.64 18.60
CA ASP A 301 -16.93 -14.06 18.35
C ASP A 301 -18.04 -15.12 18.37
N SER A 302 -17.74 -16.33 17.88
CA SER A 302 -18.67 -17.46 17.92
C SER A 302 -18.92 -17.94 19.36
N LEU A 303 -17.88 -17.96 20.20
CA LEU A 303 -17.99 -18.33 21.62
C LEU A 303 -18.73 -17.26 22.44
N GLU A 304 -18.57 -15.97 22.13
CA GLU A 304 -19.36 -14.91 22.74
C GLU A 304 -20.84 -14.99 22.32
N LEU A 305 -21.14 -15.23 21.04
CA LEU A 305 -22.52 -15.43 20.58
C LEU A 305 -23.18 -16.64 21.23
N VAL A 306 -22.45 -17.76 21.36
CA VAL A 306 -22.93 -18.94 22.09
C VAL A 306 -23.14 -18.62 23.57
N SER A 307 -22.24 -17.86 24.20
CA SER A 307 -22.39 -17.43 25.61
C SER A 307 -23.57 -16.49 25.82
N VAL A 308 -23.85 -15.58 24.88
CA VAL A 308 -25.03 -14.69 24.90
C VAL A 308 -26.32 -15.47 24.65
N LEU A 309 -26.31 -16.49 23.79
CA LEU A 309 -27.46 -17.35 23.52
C LEU A 309 -27.76 -18.30 24.69
N PHE A 310 -26.75 -18.89 25.33
CA PHE A 310 -26.91 -19.74 26.51
C PHE A 310 -27.16 -18.94 27.79
N GLY A 311 -26.59 -17.73 27.91
CA GLY A 311 -26.83 -16.80 29.02
C GLY A 311 -28.27 -16.25 29.08
N ARG A 312 -29.04 -16.35 27.99
CA ARG A 312 -30.48 -16.01 27.97
C ARG A 312 -31.40 -17.17 28.38
N LEU A 313 -30.86 -18.36 28.63
CA LEU A 313 -31.64 -19.57 28.98
C LEU A 313 -31.59 -19.93 30.47
N GLN A 314 -30.87 -19.17 31.30
CA GLN A 314 -30.92 -19.30 32.74
C GLN A 314 -31.03 -17.92 33.36
N ILE A 315 -32.21 -17.59 33.90
CA ILE A 315 -32.46 -16.92 35.19
C ILE A 315 -34.00 -16.88 35.34
N ALA A 316 -34.53 -17.92 35.96
CA ALA A 316 -35.63 -17.77 36.89
C ALA A 316 -35.17 -18.38 38.22
N PRO A 317 -34.83 -17.55 39.22
CA PRO A 317 -34.83 -18.04 40.58
C PRO A 317 -35.94 -17.34 41.38
N ALA A 318 -36.71 -18.20 42.04
CA ALA A 318 -37.67 -17.88 43.07
C ALA A 318 -37.04 -17.07 44.20
N SER A 319 -37.87 -16.22 44.78
CA SER A 319 -37.59 -15.37 45.93
C SER A 319 -37.29 -16.19 47.20
N ARG A 320 -36.25 -15.82 47.96
CA ARG A 320 -36.36 -15.62 49.43
C ARG A 320 -35.08 -15.03 50.05
N THR A 321 -35.21 -13.76 50.40
CA THR A 321 -34.69 -13.05 51.59
C THR A 321 -33.79 -13.79 52.58
N ALA A 322 -32.58 -13.26 52.80
CA ALA A 322 -32.05 -13.02 54.14
C ALA A 322 -31.04 -11.86 54.10
N ARG A 323 -31.26 -10.90 54.98
CA ARG A 323 -30.62 -9.58 55.10
C ARG A 323 -29.86 -9.59 56.41
N ILE A 324 -28.52 -9.51 56.40
CA ILE A 324 -27.72 -8.95 57.50
C ILE A 324 -26.49 -8.26 56.91
N ASP A 325 -26.37 -7.00 57.26
CA ASP A 325 -25.24 -6.05 57.15
C ASP A 325 -25.01 -5.59 58.62
N PRO A 326 -23.98 -4.82 59.02
CA PRO A 326 -22.65 -4.53 58.46
C PRO A 326 -21.51 -4.62 59.52
N ALA A 327 -20.25 -4.79 59.12
CA ALA A 327 -19.07 -4.26 59.85
C ALA A 327 -17.79 -4.32 59.00
N ASN A 328 -17.42 -3.15 58.48
CA ASN A 328 -16.14 -2.77 57.87
C ASN A 328 -15.05 -2.63 58.98
N PRO A 329 -13.75 -2.32 58.75
CA PRO A 329 -12.96 -2.31 57.51
C PRO A 329 -11.45 -2.70 57.64
N LEU A 330 -10.76 -2.67 56.49
CA LEU A 330 -9.36 -2.26 56.23
C LEU A 330 -8.17 -3.26 56.21
N ARG A 331 -7.54 -3.22 55.02
CA ARG A 331 -6.10 -3.24 54.69
C ARG A 331 -5.35 -4.57 54.76
N ALA A 332 -5.16 -5.17 53.58
CA ALA A 332 -3.96 -5.93 53.25
C ALA A 332 -3.37 -5.40 51.93
N SER A 333 -2.29 -4.64 52.06
CA SER A 333 -1.38 -4.30 50.97
C SER A 333 -0.54 -5.52 50.62
N LEU A 334 -0.59 -5.98 49.36
CA LEU A 334 0.32 -7.00 48.85
C LEU A 334 1.57 -6.32 48.25
N LYS A 335 2.68 -6.44 48.97
CA LYS A 335 4.04 -6.23 48.47
C LYS A 335 4.40 -7.43 47.59
N ILE A 336 4.84 -7.18 46.35
CA ILE A 336 5.55 -8.17 45.53
C ILE A 336 7.03 -7.82 45.64
N GLU A 337 7.77 -8.61 46.42
CA GLU A 337 9.23 -8.60 46.45
C GLU A 337 9.73 -9.39 45.22
N VAL A 338 10.39 -8.69 44.30
CA VAL A 338 11.17 -9.33 43.23
C VAL A 338 12.60 -9.48 43.70
N ASN A 339 13.00 -10.72 43.88
CA ASN A 339 14.32 -11.16 44.32
C ASN A 339 15.26 -11.13 43.11
N LEU A 340 16.22 -10.18 43.07
CA LEU A 340 17.28 -10.14 42.06
C LEU A 340 18.61 -10.48 42.76
N SER A 341 19.14 -11.67 42.50
CA SER A 341 20.52 -12.03 42.85
C SER A 341 21.49 -11.48 41.79
N PRO A 342 22.62 -10.89 42.19
CA PRO A 342 23.62 -10.34 41.28
C PRO A 342 24.58 -11.42 40.78
N SER A 343 24.74 -11.53 39.46
CA SER A 343 25.79 -12.35 38.85
C SER A 343 27.07 -11.53 38.74
N THR A 344 28.09 -11.99 39.46
CA THR A 344 29.48 -11.56 39.47
C THR A 344 30.21 -11.96 38.18
N TYR A 345 30.97 -11.03 37.59
CA TYR A 345 32.07 -11.32 36.68
C TYR A 345 33.34 -10.67 37.27
N PRO A 346 34.49 -11.37 37.29
CA PRO A 346 35.73 -10.81 37.80
C PRO A 346 36.48 -9.99 36.73
N GLU A 347 37.06 -8.91 37.23
CA GLU A 347 37.98 -7.96 36.63
C GLU A 347 39.41 -8.29 37.12
N GLU A 348 40.41 -8.22 36.23
CA GLU A 348 41.85 -7.96 36.43
C GLU A 348 42.66 -8.70 35.33
N ALA A 349 43.76 -8.22 34.77
CA ALA A 349 44.41 -6.92 34.68
C ALA A 349 45.55 -7.04 33.64
N ALA A 350 46.11 -5.89 33.27
CA ALA A 350 47.16 -5.62 32.28
C ALA A 350 48.50 -6.37 32.45
N GLU A 351 49.28 -6.43 31.37
CA GLU A 351 50.62 -5.80 31.25
C GLU A 351 51.32 -6.14 29.90
N GLY A 352 52.02 -5.15 29.31
CA GLY A 352 53.18 -5.42 28.44
C GLY A 352 53.28 -4.67 27.09
N ASP A 353 53.59 -3.38 27.12
CA ASP A 353 54.40 -2.68 26.09
C ASP A 353 55.82 -2.54 26.67
N PRO A 354 56.92 -2.71 25.89
CA PRO A 354 57.51 -1.56 25.17
C PRO A 354 58.26 -1.90 23.86
N GLY A 355 58.30 -0.94 22.94
CA GLY A 355 59.58 -0.57 22.30
C GLY A 355 59.65 -0.53 20.77
N ALA A 356 59.56 0.69 20.21
CA ALA A 356 60.32 1.14 19.04
C ALA A 356 61.83 1.30 19.43
N PRO A 357 62.84 1.44 18.54
CA PRO A 357 62.81 2.16 17.25
C PRO A 357 63.64 1.57 16.08
N ILE A 358 63.41 2.07 14.86
CA ILE A 358 64.31 2.87 13.97
C ILE A 358 63.49 3.34 12.77
#